data_AF-A0A5J4VRG8-F1
#
_entry.id   AF-A0A5J4VRG8-F1
#
_cell.length_a   1.000
_cell.length_b   1.000
_cell.length_c   1.000
_cell.angle_alpha   90.00
_cell.angle_beta   90.00
_cell.angle_gamma   90.00
#
_symmetry.space_group_name_H-M   'P 1'
#
loop_
_entity.id
_entity.type
_entity.pdbx_description
1 polymer ?
#
loop_
_entity_poly.entity_id
_entity_poly.type
_entity_poly.pdbx_seq_one_letter_code
_entity_poly.pdbx_strand_id
1 'polypeptide(L)' 'MGFYYGIANFGSKILDGVKKAAQWVAPTLHKVLSTISGPVEMIHLAIEGALGAGANLAGAVDRLVNKR' A
#
# COMPACT_ATOMS: atom_id res chain seq x y z
N MET A 1 -16.52 7.22 43.06
CA MET A 1 -16.48 7.79 41.68
C MET A 1 -15.11 8.31 41.23
N GLY A 2 -14.09 8.44 42.09
CA GLY A 2 -12.79 9.05 41.70
C GLY A 2 -11.88 8.21 40.79
N PHE A 3 -11.85 6.88 40.95
CA PHE A 3 -10.92 6.01 40.20
C PHE A 3 -11.20 5.98 38.69
N TYR A 4 -12.45 5.73 38.30
CA TYR A 4 -12.86 5.70 36.89
C TYR A 4 -12.71 7.07 36.20
N TYR A 5 -12.94 8.16 36.92
CA TYR A 5 -12.71 9.51 36.41
C TYR A 5 -11.22 9.78 36.14
N GLY A 6 -10.34 9.30 37.02
CA GLY A 6 -8.89 9.39 36.83
C GLY A 6 -8.42 8.66 35.57
N ILE A 7 -8.91 7.44 35.34
CA ILE A 7 -8.61 6.66 34.13
C ILE A 7 -9.13 7.35 32.88
N ALA A 8 -10.36 7.85 32.90
CA ALA A 8 -10.95 8.56 31.75
C ALA A 8 -10.17 9.84 31.40
N ASN A 9 -9.76 10.61 32.41
CA ASN A 9 -8.94 11.82 32.22
C ASN A 9 -7.55 11.50 31.68
N PHE A 10 -6.93 10.42 32.15
CA PHE A 10 -5.65 9.95 31.62
C PHE A 10 -5.78 9.54 30.14
N GLY A 11 -6.80 8.75 29.80
CA GLY A 11 -7.07 8.35 28.41
C GLY A 11 -7.29 9.54 27.47
N SER A 12 -8.03 10.56 27.91
CA SER A 12 -8.25 11.79 27.12
C SER A 12 -6.95 12.54 26.81
N LYS A 13 -6.02 12.64 27.78
CA LYS A 13 -4.71 13.29 27.58
C LYS A 13 -3.83 12.53 26.59
N ILE A 14 -3.82 11.20 26.65
CA ILE A 14 -3.09 10.37 25.69
C ILE A 14 -3.68 10.57 24.29
N LEU A 15 -5.01 10.55 24.17
CA LEU A 15 -5.68 10.76 22.89
C LEU A 15 -5.37 12.15 22.30
N ASP A 16 -5.36 13.20 23.11
CA ASP A 16 -5.01 14.56 22.66
C ASP A 16 -3.57 14.63 22.15
N GLY A 17 -2.63 14.00 22.86
CA GLY A 17 -1.24 13.88 22.42
C GLY A 17 -1.10 13.11 21.11
N VAL A 18 -1.80 11.98 20.96
CA VAL A 18 -1.81 11.18 19.73
C VAL A 18 -2.40 11.96 18.56
N LYS A 19 -3.50 12.70 18.76
CA LYS A 19 -4.11 13.54 17.73
C LYS A 19 -3.14 14.58 17.20
N LYS A 20 -2.41 15.26 18.09
CA LYS A 20 -1.38 16.23 17.71
C LYS A 20 -0.28 15.57 16.90
N ALA A 21 0.28 14.45 17.37
CA ALA A 21 1.30 13.71 16.64
C ALA A 21 0.81 13.26 15.25
N ALA A 22 -0.42 12.76 15.15
CA ALA A 22 -1.02 12.34 13.89
C ALA A 22 -1.17 13.51 12.89
N GLN A 23 -1.53 14.71 13.37
CA GLN A 23 -1.59 15.90 12.51
C GLN A 23 -0.23 16.26 11.91
N TRP A 24 0.88 16.02 12.63
CA TRP A 24 2.23 16.24 12.11
C TRP A 24 2.66 15.14 11.12
N VAL A 25 2.27 13.88 11.37
CA VAL A 25 2.70 12.73 10.55
C VAL A 25 1.88 12.60 9.25
N ALA A 26 0.59 12.93 9.28
CA ALA A 26 -0.32 12.71 8.15
C ALA A 26 0.13 13.38 6.84
N PRO A 27 0.58 14.66 6.80
CA PRO A 27 1.01 15.29 5.56
C PRO A 27 2.25 14.63 4.95
N THR A 28 3.19 14.22 5.80
CA THR A 28 4.41 13.54 5.38
C THR A 28 4.09 12.17 4.79
N LEU A 29 3.23 11.40 5.47
CA LEU A 29 2.81 10.09 4.99
C LEU A 29 2.05 10.19 3.66
N HIS A 30 1.12 11.14 3.55
CA HIS A 30 0.41 11.40 2.30
C HIS A 30 1.38 11.71 1.16
N LYS A 31 2.36 12.59 1.38
CA LYS A 31 3.35 12.94 0.37
C LYS A 31 4.19 11.74 -0.07
N VAL A 32 4.66 10.92 0.87
CA VAL A 32 5.40 9.69 0.56
C VAL A 32 4.56 8.74 -0.28
N LEU A 33 3.32 8.45 0.16
CA LEU A 33 2.41 7.56 -0.56
C LEU A 33 2.07 8.07 -1.96
N SER A 34 1.74 9.36 -2.10
CA SER A 34 1.47 9.96 -3.41
C SER A 34 2.68 9.92 -4.34
N THR A 35 3.90 10.05 -3.80
CA THR A 35 5.13 10.01 -4.60
C THR A 35 5.41 8.61 -5.14
N ILE A 36 5.13 7.57 -4.35
CA ILE A 36 5.40 6.18 -4.75
C ILE A 36 4.26 5.52 -5.54
N SER A 37 3.02 6.05 -5.47
CA SER A 37 1.85 5.45 -6.14
C SER A 37 2.05 5.29 -7.66
N GLY A 38 2.49 6.34 -8.35
CA GLY A 38 2.70 6.30 -9.80
C GLY A 38 3.75 5.28 -10.24
N PRO A 39 4.98 5.32 -9.68
CA PRO A 39 6.00 4.32 -9.98
C PRO A 39 5.55 2.88 -9.68
N VAL A 40 4.85 2.64 -8.58
CA VAL A 40 4.34 1.31 -8.21
C VAL A 40 3.28 0.82 -9.21
N GLU A 41 2.34 1.68 -9.60
CA GLU A 41 1.35 1.36 -10.64
C GLU A 41 2.00 1.04 -11.99
N MET A 42 3.01 1.82 -12.39
CA MET A 42 3.76 1.56 -13.62
C MET A 42 4.47 0.20 -13.60
N ILE A 43 5.09 -0.16 -12.47
CA ILE A 43 5.73 -1.46 -12.31
C ILE A 43 4.70 -2.59 -12.40
N HIS A 44 3.53 -2.42 -11.78
CA HIS A 44 2.45 -3.41 -11.87
C HIS A 44 2.01 -3.63 -13.32
N LEU A 45 1.72 -2.56 -14.06
CA LEU A 45 1.31 -2.63 -15.47
C LEU A 45 2.40 -3.24 -16.36
N ALA A 46 3.67 -2.92 -16.11
CA ALA A 46 4.80 -3.47 -16.87
C ALA A 46 4.95 -4.98 -16.65
N ILE A 47 4.83 -5.44 -15.41
CA ILE A 47 4.91 -6.87 -15.08
C ILE A 47 3.72 -7.62 -15.69
N GLU A 48 2.51 -7.08 -15.56
CA GLU A 48 1.30 -7.69 -16.13
C GLU A 48 1.39 -7.78 -17.65
N GLY A 49 1.85 -6.72 -18.32
CA GLY A 49 2.09 -6.71 -19.76
C GLY A 49 3.15 -7.72 -20.20
N ALA A 50 4.28 -7.80 -19.48
CA ALA A 50 5.35 -8.74 -19.77
C ALA A 50 4.92 -10.21 -19.55
N LEU A 51 4.19 -10.50 -18.48
CA LEU A 51 3.64 -11.83 -18.20
C LEU A 51 2.63 -12.25 -19.27
N GLY A 52 1.73 -11.36 -19.67
CA GLY A 52 0.77 -11.61 -20.75
C GLY A 52 1.47 -11.92 -22.08
N ALA A 53 2.48 -11.12 -22.45
CA ALA A 53 3.30 -11.37 -23.63
C ALA A 53 4.06 -12.71 -23.54
N GLY A 54 4.62 -13.02 -22.37
CA GLY A 54 5.32 -14.28 -22.11
C GLY A 54 4.41 -15.50 -22.24
N ALA A 55 3.18 -15.43 -21.73
CA ALA A 55 2.19 -16.51 -21.85
C ALA A 55 1.77 -16.74 -23.31
N ASN A 56 1.56 -15.67 -24.07
CA ASN A 56 1.26 -15.76 -25.51
C ASN A 56 2.40 -16.42 -26.29
N LEU A 57 3.65 -16.02 -26.00
CA LEU A 57 4.83 -16.61 -26.62
C LEU A 57 4.98 -18.08 -26.24
N ALA A 58 4.82 -18.44 -24.96
CA ALA A 58 4.90 -19.82 -24.49
C ALA A 58 3.87 -20.71 -25.21
N GLY A 59 2.64 -20.23 -25.36
CA GLY A 59 1.61 -20.95 -26.11
C GLY A 59 1.92 -21.10 -27.60
N ALA A 60 2.54 -20.10 -28.23
CA ALA A 60 2.98 -20.19 -29.63
C ALA A 60 4.13 -21.20 -29.81
N VAL A 61 5.09 -21.20 -28.89
CA VAL A 61 6.21 -22.16 -28.88
C VAL A 61 5.70 -23.58 -28.66
N ASP A 62 4.80 -23.80 -27.69
CA ASP A 62 4.19 -25.12 -27.44
C ASP A 62 3.52 -25.68 -28.71
N ARG A 63 2.73 -24.86 -29.39
CA ARG A 63 2.09 -25.23 -30.67
C ARG A 63 3.08 -25.52 -31.79
N LEU A 64 4.24 -24.88 -31.79
CA LEU A 64 5.29 -25.12 -32.79
C LEU A 64 5.98 -26.46 -32.54
N VAL A 65 6.35 -26.76 -31.29
CA VAL A 65 7.10 -27.97 -30.94
C VAL A 65 6.24 -29.23 -30.97
N ASN A 66 4.95 -29.12 -30.60
CA ASN A 66 4.02 -30.24 -30.55
C ASN A 66 3.28 -30.48 -31.90
N LYS A 67 3.69 -29.80 -32.97
CA LYS A 67 3.15 -30.02 -34.33
C LYS A 67 3.89 -31.13 -35.10
N ARG A 68 4.62 -32.00 -34.38
CA ARG A 68 5.27 -33.19 -34.93
C ARG A 68 4.38 -34.41 -34.74
#